data_AF-A0A392RGC6-F1
#
_entry.id   AF-A0A392RGC6-F1
#
_cell.length_a   1.000
_cell.length_b   1.000
_cell.length_c   1.000
_cell.angle_alpha   90.00
_cell.angle_beta   90.00
_cell.angle_gamma   90.00
#
_symmetry.space_group_name_H-M   'P 1'
#
loop_
_entity.id
_entity.type
_entity.pdbx_description
1 polymer ?
#
loop_
_entity_poly.entity_id
_entity_poly.type
_entity_poly.pdbx_seq_one_letter_code
_entity_poly.pdbx_strand_id
1 'polypeptide(L)'
;MTRPPTTPHVDRVDELTQQLAFVTSRLDEISLRMDELQPSVSSATSVPAPEPPHRHRLKLDILRFDGTDAHGWIFKISQFFTYHYTLEEERITNASFYLDGADLSWYQWMYRNGQIVSWHQFL
;
A
#
# COMPACT_ATOMS: atom_id res chain seq x y z
N MET A 1 -9.05 -51.73 36.18
CA MET A 1 -7.76 -51.39 35.54
C MET A 1 -7.79 -52.07 34.17
N THR A 2 -7.69 -51.43 33.00
CA THR A 2 -6.71 -50.41 32.56
C THR A 2 -7.16 -49.76 31.23
N ARG A 3 -7.05 -48.42 31.15
CA ARG A 3 -6.97 -47.40 30.05
C ARG A 3 -7.72 -47.51 28.69
N PRO A 4 -8.09 -46.34 28.09
CA PRO A 4 -8.98 -46.19 26.94
C PRO A 4 -8.25 -46.14 25.57
N PRO A 5 -8.97 -46.18 24.44
CA PRO A 5 -8.40 -46.01 23.10
C PRO A 5 -8.39 -44.53 22.71
N THR A 6 -7.26 -44.02 22.21
CA THR A 6 -7.22 -42.65 21.67
C THR A 6 -6.22 -42.56 20.52
N THR A 7 -6.69 -42.50 19.27
CA THR A 7 -5.96 -41.87 18.15
C THR A 7 -6.89 -41.58 16.96
N PRO A 8 -7.38 -40.33 16.84
CA PRO A 8 -7.69 -39.70 15.55
C PRO A 8 -6.85 -38.43 15.29
N HIS A 9 -5.93 -38.10 16.21
CA HIS A 9 -5.17 -36.86 16.18
C HIS A 9 -3.94 -36.93 15.26
N VAL A 10 -3.37 -38.12 15.06
CA VAL A 10 -2.17 -38.32 14.24
C VAL A 10 -2.50 -38.10 12.76
N ASP A 11 -3.61 -38.67 12.28
CA ASP A 11 -4.04 -38.54 10.87
C ASP A 11 -4.25 -37.08 10.43
N ARG A 12 -4.78 -36.24 11.32
CA ARG A 12 -5.01 -34.81 11.03
C ARG A 12 -3.70 -34.02 10.97
N VAL A 13 -2.69 -34.40 11.75
CA VAL A 13 -1.36 -33.76 11.70
C VAL A 13 -0.62 -34.19 10.44
N ASP A 14 -0.76 -35.44 10.02
CA ASP A 14 -0.22 -35.93 8.75
C ASP A 14 -0.89 -35.23 7.56
N GLU A 15 -2.21 -35.03 7.59
CA GLU A 15 -2.95 -34.29 6.56
C GLU A 15 -2.48 -32.84 6.44
N LEU A 16 -2.30 -32.15 7.56
CA LEU A 16 -1.77 -30.77 7.58
C LEU A 16 -0.31 -30.71 7.08
N THR A 17 0.49 -31.71 7.43
CA THR A 17 1.88 -31.82 6.96
C THR A 17 1.92 -32.03 5.45
N GLN A 18 1.03 -32.86 4.93
CA GLN A 18 0.90 -33.13 3.49
C GLN A 18 0.39 -31.91 2.73
N GLN A 19 -0.54 -31.13 3.30
CA GLN A 19 -0.98 -29.86 2.73
C GLN A 19 0.13 -28.82 2.70
N LEU A 20 0.92 -28.67 3.77
CA LEU A 20 2.06 -27.76 3.79
C LEU A 20 3.10 -28.15 2.75
N ALA A 21 3.44 -29.44 2.65
CA ALA A 21 4.37 -29.92 1.64
C ALA A 21 3.90 -29.58 0.20
N PHE A 22 2.61 -29.74 -0.07
CA PHE A 22 2.03 -29.37 -1.38
C PHE A 22 2.13 -27.85 -1.63
N VAL A 23 1.83 -27.02 -0.63
CA VAL A 23 1.92 -25.56 -0.75
C VAL A 23 3.37 -25.12 -0.99
N THR A 24 4.33 -25.71 -0.27
CA THR A 24 5.76 -25.41 -0.45
C THR A 24 6.22 -25.75 -1.87
N SER A 25 5.86 -26.94 -2.39
CA SER A 25 6.22 -27.31 -3.77
C SER A 25 5.62 -26.37 -4.82
N ARG A 26 4.40 -25.88 -4.60
CA ARG A 26 3.77 -24.90 -5.49
C ARG A 26 4.45 -23.54 -5.43
N LEU A 27 4.96 -23.12 -4.27
CA LEU A 27 5.72 -21.89 -4.14
C LEU A 27 7.08 -21.98 -4.86
N ASP A 28 7.78 -23.11 -4.76
CA ASP A 28 9.03 -23.34 -5.51
C ASP A 28 8.80 -23.29 -7.03
N GLU A 29 7.71 -23.89 -7.52
CA GLU A 29 7.34 -23.86 -8.94
C GLU A 29 7.07 -22.42 -9.43
N ILE A 30 6.38 -21.61 -8.64
CA ILE A 30 6.14 -20.19 -8.95
C ILE A 30 7.45 -19.40 -8.90
N SER A 31 8.33 -19.69 -7.94
CA SER A 31 9.63 -19.02 -7.81
C SER A 31 10.52 -19.30 -9.02
N LEU A 32 10.58 -20.54 -9.49
CA LEU A 32 11.34 -20.92 -10.69
C LEU A 32 10.79 -20.24 -11.95
N ARG A 33 9.46 -20.17 -12.10
CA ARG A 33 8.83 -19.42 -13.19
C ARG A 33 9.12 -17.92 -13.14
N MET A 34 9.31 -17.36 -11.95
CA MET A 34 9.66 -15.95 -11.80
C MET A 34 11.13 -15.68 -12.17
N ASP A 35 12.02 -16.65 -11.94
CA ASP A 35 13.43 -16.59 -12.33
C ASP A 35 13.62 -16.69 -13.85
N GLU A 36 12.86 -17.56 -14.54
CA GLU A 36 12.86 -17.67 -16.01
C GLU A 36 12.38 -16.40 -16.74
N LEU A 37 11.59 -15.55 -16.08
CA LEU A 37 11.17 -14.27 -16.63
C LEU A 37 12.21 -13.15 -16.45
N GLN A 38 13.34 -13.42 -15.79
CA GLN A 38 14.46 -12.48 -15.75
C GLN A 38 15.28 -12.58 -17.06
N PRO A 39 15.41 -11.49 -17.84
CA PRO A 39 16.29 -11.49 -19.00
C PRO A 39 17.74 -11.73 -18.56
N SER A 40 18.33 -12.82 -19.07
CA SER A 40 19.74 -13.18 -18.87
C SER A 40 20.66 -12.04 -19.31
N VAL A 41 21.30 -11.38 -18.34
CA VAL A 41 22.44 -10.48 -18.59
C VAL A 41 23.71 -11.20 -18.15
N SER A 42 24.18 -12.13 -18.98
CA SER A 42 25.51 -12.71 -18.81
C SER A 42 26.58 -11.79 -19.38
N SER A 43 27.40 -11.29 -18.46
CA SER A 43 28.84 -11.04 -18.57
C SER A 43 29.39 -9.91 -19.45
N ALA A 44 30.08 -9.02 -18.74
CA ALA A 44 31.31 -8.30 -19.07
C ALA A 44 31.19 -6.80 -19.37
N THR A 45 31.99 -6.06 -18.59
CA THR A 45 32.33 -4.63 -18.69
C THR A 45 31.48 -3.70 -17.81
N SER A 46 32.18 -3.12 -16.85
CA SER A 46 31.78 -2.07 -15.93
C SER A 46 31.07 -0.89 -16.60
N VAL A 47 29.74 -0.91 -16.60
CA VAL A 47 28.89 0.28 -16.79
C VAL A 47 27.69 0.10 -15.85
N PRO A 48 27.40 1.04 -14.93
CA PRO A 48 26.21 0.93 -14.09
C PRO A 48 24.97 0.97 -14.99
N ALA A 49 24.18 -0.10 -14.96
CA ALA A 49 22.97 -0.24 -15.76
C ALA A 49 21.96 0.89 -15.46
N PRO A 50 21.19 1.37 -16.46
CA PRO A 50 20.14 2.33 -16.22
C PRO A 50 19.08 1.67 -15.34
N GLU A 51 18.91 2.22 -14.14
CA GLU A 51 17.91 1.74 -13.18
C GLU A 51 16.52 1.68 -13.84
N PRO A 52 15.68 0.68 -13.53
CA PRO A 52 14.30 0.66 -13.99
C PRO A 52 13.62 1.96 -13.57
N PRO A 53 12.76 2.58 -14.41
CA PRO A 53 12.11 3.83 -14.05
C PRO A 53 11.40 3.62 -12.72
N HIS A 54 11.86 4.32 -11.69
CA HIS A 54 11.28 4.26 -10.36
C HIS A 54 9.77 4.50 -10.48
N ARG A 55 8.98 3.44 -10.45
CA ARG A 55 7.52 3.55 -10.41
C ARG A 55 7.15 4.14 -9.07
N HIS A 56 7.00 5.47 -9.06
CA HIS A 56 6.24 6.26 -8.11
C HIS A 56 6.42 5.89 -6.63
N ARG A 57 7.65 5.89 -6.09
CA ARG A 57 7.84 6.04 -4.62
C ARG A 57 7.67 7.48 -4.13
N LEU A 58 7.27 8.40 -5.02
CA LEU A 58 6.83 9.76 -4.72
C LEU A 58 5.46 9.83 -3.99
N LYS A 59 4.81 8.70 -3.71
CA LYS A 59 3.34 8.65 -3.69
C LYS A 59 2.63 8.83 -2.34
N LEU A 60 3.31 8.92 -1.20
CA LEU A 60 2.62 9.14 0.09
C LEU A 60 3.31 10.16 1.01
N ASP A 61 4.64 10.12 1.17
CA ASP A 61 5.35 11.09 2.02
C ASP A 61 5.27 12.53 1.48
N ILE A 62 5.11 12.71 0.16
CA ILE A 62 4.96 14.02 -0.47
C ILE A 62 3.57 14.63 -0.26
N LEU A 63 2.57 13.81 0.05
CA LEU A 63 1.20 14.26 0.20
C LEU A 63 0.82 14.55 1.64
N ARG A 64 1.65 14.24 2.64
CA ARG A 64 1.32 14.62 4.02
C ARG A 64 1.60 16.10 4.24
N PHE A 65 0.65 16.82 4.84
CA PHE A 65 0.86 18.22 5.17
C PHE A 65 1.78 18.33 6.39
N ASP A 66 2.88 19.07 6.24
CA ASP A 66 3.91 19.27 7.28
C ASP A 66 3.78 20.62 8.01
N GLY A 67 2.75 21.41 7.69
CA GLY A 67 2.50 22.72 8.29
C GLY A 67 3.31 23.87 7.68
N THR A 68 4.23 23.63 6.73
CA THR A 68 5.20 24.65 6.29
C THR A 68 4.77 25.38 5.02
N ASP A 69 4.30 24.65 4.01
CA ASP A 69 3.90 25.21 2.70
C ASP A 69 2.50 24.77 2.29
N ALA A 70 1.48 25.47 2.79
CA ALA A 70 0.08 25.17 2.50
C ALA A 70 -0.23 25.32 1.00
N HIS A 71 0.29 26.35 0.33
CA HIS A 71 0.01 26.58 -1.09
C HIS A 71 0.63 25.51 -1.99
N GLY A 72 1.90 25.14 -1.75
CA GLY A 72 2.55 24.07 -2.49
C GLY A 72 1.90 22.71 -2.22
N TRP A 73 1.44 22.46 -0.99
CA TRP A 73 0.69 21.24 -0.65
C TRP A 73 -0.66 21.18 -1.38
N ILE A 74 -1.46 22.26 -1.31
CA ILE A 74 -2.74 22.40 -2.02
C ILE A 74 -2.56 22.15 -3.52
N PHE A 75 -1.51 22.73 -4.12
CA PHE A 75 -1.22 22.53 -5.54
C PHE A 75 -0.95 21.05 -5.86
N LYS A 76 -0.07 20.39 -5.09
CA LYS A 76 0.27 18.97 -5.29
C LYS A 76 -0.94 18.05 -5.14
N ILE A 77 -1.75 18.24 -4.10
CA ILE A 77 -2.93 17.39 -3.88
C ILE A 77 -4.03 17.65 -4.92
N SER A 78 -4.15 18.89 -5.42
CA SER A 78 -5.04 19.20 -6.56
C SER A 78 -4.60 18.50 -7.85
N GLN A 79 -3.29 18.43 -8.12
CA GLN A 79 -2.76 17.66 -9.24
C GLN A 79 -3.02 16.16 -9.07
N PHE A 80 -2.89 15.65 -7.85
CA PHE A 80 -3.21 14.26 -7.53
C PHE A 80 -4.67 13.92 -7.83
N PHE A 81 -5.62 14.76 -7.40
CA PHE A 81 -7.05 14.57 -7.71
C PHE A 81 -7.34 14.62 -9.20
N THR A 82 -6.66 15.50 -9.93
CA THR A 82 -6.79 15.60 -11.39
C THR A 82 -6.28 14.34 -12.08
N TYR A 83 -5.12 13.83 -11.67
CA TYR A 83 -4.53 12.61 -12.24
C TYR A 83 -5.35 11.35 -11.91
N HIS A 84 -5.95 11.28 -10.74
CA HIS A 84 -6.76 10.15 -10.28
C HIS A 84 -8.25 10.27 -10.62
N TYR A 85 -8.66 11.32 -11.35
CA TYR A 85 -10.08 11.61 -11.65
C TYR A 85 -10.97 11.60 -10.40
N THR A 86 -10.46 12.10 -9.28
CA THR A 86 -11.21 12.17 -8.03
C THR A 86 -12.39 13.14 -8.18
N LEU A 87 -13.59 12.62 -7.89
CA LEU A 87 -14.83 13.38 -7.91
C LEU A 87 -14.75 14.56 -6.93
N GLU A 88 -15.30 15.70 -7.33
CA GLU A 88 -15.20 16.95 -6.56
C GLU A 88 -15.73 16.83 -5.13
N GLU A 89 -16.84 16.10 -4.96
CA GLU A 89 -17.46 15.82 -3.66
C GLU A 89 -16.59 14.96 -2.74
N GLU A 90 -15.70 14.14 -3.30
CA GLU A 90 -14.80 13.27 -2.53
C GLU A 90 -13.48 13.95 -2.19
N ARG A 91 -13.11 15.05 -2.87
CA ARG A 91 -11.80 15.70 -2.71
C ARG A 91 -11.56 16.19 -1.30
N ILE A 92 -12.56 16.80 -0.67
CA ILE A 92 -12.42 17.33 0.70
C ILE A 92 -12.22 16.22 1.72
N THR A 93 -12.96 15.12 1.57
CA THR A 93 -12.81 13.92 2.39
C THR A 93 -11.45 13.29 2.15
N ASN A 94 -11.04 13.16 0.90
CA ASN A 94 -9.76 12.58 0.54
C ASN A 94 -8.58 13.41 1.06
N ALA A 95 -8.67 14.74 0.99
CA ALA A 95 -7.66 15.65 1.51
C ALA A 95 -7.46 15.50 3.03
N SER A 96 -8.54 15.20 3.77
CA SER A 96 -8.45 15.01 5.22
C SER A 96 -7.53 13.87 5.66
N PHE A 97 -7.39 12.82 4.85
CA PHE A 97 -6.49 11.68 5.15
C PHE A 97 -5.01 12.07 5.15
N TYR A 98 -4.68 13.22 4.56
CA TYR A 98 -3.32 13.71 4.40
C TYR A 98 -2.95 14.79 5.43
N LEU A 99 -3.91 15.22 6.25
CA LEU A 99 -3.69 16.11 7.38
C LEU A 99 -3.35 15.29 8.62
N ASP A 100 -2.56 15.85 9.53
CA ASP A 100 -2.29 15.24 10.83
C ASP A 100 -2.25 16.28 11.95
N GLY A 101 -2.28 15.82 13.19
CA GLY A 101 -2.08 16.63 14.38
C GLY A 101 -3.04 17.82 14.47
N ALA A 102 -2.47 19.02 14.53
CA ALA A 102 -3.23 20.27 14.70
C ALA A 102 -4.10 20.59 13.47
N ASP A 103 -3.61 20.31 12.26
CA ASP A 103 -4.30 20.64 11.01
C ASP A 103 -5.54 19.74 10.82
N LEU A 104 -5.41 18.44 11.14
CA LEU A 104 -6.54 17.52 11.14
C LEU A 104 -7.57 17.90 12.21
N SER A 105 -7.13 18.31 13.40
CA SER A 105 -8.02 18.75 14.47
C SER A 105 -8.82 19.99 14.08
N TRP A 106 -8.17 20.96 13.42
CA TRP A 106 -8.83 22.14 12.86
C TRP A 106 -9.84 21.76 11.78
N TYR A 107 -9.45 20.90 10.84
CA TYR A 107 -10.35 20.40 9.79
C TYR A 107 -11.60 19.76 10.38
N GLN A 108 -11.44 18.87 11.38
CA GLN A 108 -12.57 18.20 12.04
C GLN A 108 -13.52 19.20 12.71
N TRP A 109 -12.97 20.24 13.35
CA TRP A 109 -13.80 21.28 13.95
C TRP A 109 -14.58 22.05 12.88
N MET A 110 -13.92 22.50 11.81
CA MET A 110 -14.57 23.23 10.71
C MET A 110 -15.66 22.38 10.04
N TYR A 111 -15.37 21.10 9.78
CA TYR A 111 -16.32 20.16 9.17
C TYR A 111 -17.55 19.95 10.06
N ARG A 112 -17.36 19.73 11.37
CA ARG A 112 -18.45 19.53 12.34
C ARG A 112 -19.36 20.75 12.49
N ASN A 113 -18.82 21.95 12.27
CA ASN A 113 -19.57 23.21 12.30
C ASN A 113 -20.14 23.61 10.92
N GLY A 114 -20.04 22.73 9.91
CA GLY A 114 -20.51 23.01 8.54
C GLY A 114 -19.75 24.14 7.85
N GLN A 115 -18.55 24.49 8.33
CA GLN A 115 -17.74 25.60 7.84
C GLN A 115 -16.81 25.19 6.69
N ILE A 116 -16.60 23.90 6.46
CA ILE A 116 -15.98 23.35 5.24
C ILE A 116 -16.70 22.07 4.87
N VAL A 117 -17.44 22.08 3.75
CA VAL A 117 -18.13 20.88 3.24
C VAL A 117 -17.76 20.54 1.80
N SER A 118 -16.98 21.40 1.15
CA SER A 118 -16.53 21.20 -0.23
C SER A 118 -15.06 21.58 -0.37
N TRP A 119 -14.41 21.06 -1.41
CA TRP A 119 -13.03 21.40 -1.72
C TRP A 119 -12.84 22.91 -1.97
N HIS A 120 -13.79 23.55 -2.67
CA HIS A 120 -13.77 24.99 -2.92
C HIS A 120 -13.80 25.86 -1.67
N GLN A 121 -14.42 25.38 -0.58
CA GLN A 121 -14.50 26.09 0.69
C GLN A 121 -13.24 25.90 1.55
N PHE A 122 -12.44 24.88 1.22
CA PHE A 122 -11.18 24.57 1.89
C PHE A 122 -9.98 25.34 1.30
N LEU A 123 -10.06 25.70 0.02
CA LEU A 123 -9.12 26.62 -0.65
C LEU A 123 -9.28 28.06 -0.15
#